data_AF-A0A9W8V0D1-F1
#
_entry.id   AF-A0A9W8V0D1-F1
#
_cell.length_a   1.000
_cell.length_b   1.000
_cell.length_c   1.000
_cell.angle_alpha   90.00
_cell.angle_beta   90.00
_cell.angle_gamma   90.00
#
_symmetry.space_group_name_H-M   'P 1'
#
loop_
_entity.id
_entity.type
_entity.pdbx_description
1 polymer ?
#
loop_
_entity_poly.entity_id
_entity_poly.type
_entity_poly.pdbx_seq_one_letter_code
_entity_poly.pdbx_strand_id
1 'polypeptide(L)'
;MANLPESSTLSRNGRTMRILTDYISLLEPWEIEEMGCIYSFANERFERVFEAVWWCTAGDGAKTRPRKVPDPEDGYDLGDTAIRTTLLKSTISQGLPILHTILTRDDEYLSVLIGSSVVWFGGSFLEDAILSKAAQKRRHREDAASRDDNQKRRDHIPFLGDNELCPPLAWTMLWNESYSKLYGDYIPDEIRHWGYVMWDAARLETVGAARLLERQWEETWADHDPRDEMLD
;
A
#
# COMPACT_ATOMS: atom_id res chain seq x y z
N MET A 1 -20.04 -15.57 -17.50
CA MET A 1 -20.15 -15.07 -16.12
C MET A 1 -19.39 -16.04 -15.23
N ALA A 2 -18.10 -15.76 -15.02
CA ALA A 2 -17.26 -16.57 -14.14
C ALA A 2 -17.36 -15.97 -12.73
N ASN A 3 -17.77 -16.80 -11.77
CA ASN A 3 -17.74 -16.46 -10.35
C ASN A 3 -16.27 -16.29 -9.95
N LEU A 4 -15.89 -15.05 -9.62
CA LEU A 4 -14.62 -14.73 -8.97
C LEU A 4 -14.61 -15.41 -7.59
N PRO A 5 -13.48 -16.00 -7.15
CA PRO A 5 -13.40 -16.55 -5.80
C PRO A 5 -13.51 -15.38 -4.81
N GLU A 6 -14.56 -15.42 -3.99
CA GLU A 6 -14.70 -14.54 -2.85
C GLU A 6 -13.43 -14.64 -1.99
N SER A 7 -12.95 -13.47 -1.58
CA SER A 7 -11.92 -13.25 -0.55
C SER A 7 -11.85 -14.41 0.43
N SER A 8 -10.66 -14.94 0.68
CA SER A 8 -10.37 -16.05 1.59
C SER A 8 -11.06 -15.85 2.94
N THR A 9 -12.19 -16.51 3.11
CA THR A 9 -13.02 -16.46 4.31
C THR A 9 -12.78 -17.73 5.13
N LEU A 10 -12.37 -17.57 6.38
CA LEU A 10 -12.28 -18.67 7.35
C LEU A 10 -13.52 -18.63 8.24
N SER A 11 -14.34 -19.68 8.21
CA SER A 11 -15.47 -19.81 9.14
C SER A 11 -15.02 -20.57 10.38
N ARG A 12 -15.06 -19.92 11.55
CA ARG A 12 -14.90 -20.58 12.86
C ARG A 12 -16.02 -20.09 13.78
N ASN A 13 -16.78 -21.02 14.35
CA ASN A 13 -17.91 -20.76 15.24
C ASN A 13 -19.04 -19.89 14.63
N GLY A 14 -19.34 -20.06 13.34
CA GLY A 14 -20.46 -19.36 12.69
C GLY A 14 -20.22 -17.88 12.38
N ARG A 15 -19.01 -17.37 12.62
CA ARG A 15 -18.55 -16.09 12.08
C ARG A 15 -17.66 -16.35 10.86
N THR A 16 -18.07 -15.78 9.73
CA THR A 16 -17.24 -15.69 8.52
C THR A 16 -16.19 -14.61 8.79
N MET A 17 -14.95 -15.00 9.07
CA MET A 17 -13.85 -14.05 9.22
C MET A 17 -13.31 -13.66 7.85
N ARG A 18 -13.31 -12.37 7.54
CA ARG A 18 -12.56 -11.83 6.41
C ARG A 18 -11.15 -11.61 6.93
N ILE A 19 -10.27 -12.60 6.76
CA ILE A 19 -8.91 -12.64 7.34
C ILE A 19 -8.20 -11.29 7.22
N LEU A 20 -8.29 -10.65 6.05
CA LEU A 20 -7.69 -9.34 5.81
C LEU A 20 -8.35 -8.23 6.65
N THR A 21 -9.68 -8.09 6.55
CA THR A 21 -10.43 -7.01 7.19
C THR A 21 -10.37 -7.11 8.71
N ASP A 22 -10.53 -8.32 9.26
CA ASP A 22 -10.51 -8.55 10.70
C ASP A 22 -9.12 -8.31 11.28
N TYR A 23 -8.05 -8.65 10.55
CA TYR A 23 -6.68 -8.40 11.00
C TYR A 23 -6.34 -6.91 10.99
N ILE A 24 -6.74 -6.18 9.94
CA ILE A 24 -6.48 -4.73 9.84
C ILE A 24 -7.20 -3.95 10.93
N SER A 25 -8.38 -4.38 11.35
CA SER A 25 -9.08 -3.76 12.48
C SER A 25 -8.33 -3.87 13.81
N LEU A 26 -7.34 -4.78 13.94
CA LEU A 26 -6.47 -4.89 15.12
C LEU A 26 -5.29 -3.90 15.09
N LEU A 27 -4.94 -3.39 13.91
CA LEU A 27 -3.84 -2.45 13.73
C LEU A 27 -4.33 -1.02 13.93
N GLU A 28 -3.47 -0.21 14.49
CA GLU A 28 -3.65 1.22 14.58
C GLU A 28 -3.44 1.90 13.21
N PRO A 29 -4.07 3.06 12.97
CA PRO A 29 -4.02 3.74 11.67
C PRO A 29 -2.61 3.99 11.13
N TRP A 30 -1.64 4.32 12.00
CA TRP A 30 -0.26 4.54 11.59
C TRP A 30 0.46 3.23 11.20
N GLU A 31 0.17 2.11 11.86
CA GLU A 31 0.74 0.80 11.51
C GLU A 31 0.25 0.35 10.12
N ILE A 32 -1.01 0.64 9.79
CA ILE A 32 -1.57 0.39 8.46
C ILE A 32 -0.87 1.28 7.42
N GLU A 33 -0.58 2.53 7.79
CA GLU A 33 0.14 3.47 6.92
C GLU A 33 1.60 3.05 6.70
N GLU A 34 2.27 2.47 7.69
CA GLU A 34 3.61 1.89 7.54
C GLU A 34 3.61 0.76 6.50
N MET A 35 2.63 -0.15 6.58
CA MET A 35 2.42 -1.17 5.56
C MET A 35 2.17 -0.55 4.17
N GLY A 36 1.40 0.54 4.12
CA GLY A 36 1.14 1.32 2.91
C GLY A 36 2.43 1.91 2.31
N CYS A 37 3.31 2.47 3.13
CA CYS A 37 4.60 3.01 2.70
C CYS A 37 5.50 1.92 2.11
N ILE A 38 5.60 0.77 2.76
CA ILE A 38 6.37 -0.39 2.26
C ILE A 38 5.77 -0.88 0.93
N TYR A 39 4.44 -0.94 0.83
CA TYR A 39 3.75 -1.33 -0.40
C TYR A 39 4.04 -0.36 -1.55
N SER A 40 3.93 0.95 -1.32
CA SER A 40 4.25 1.97 -2.32
C SER A 40 5.70 1.87 -2.79
N PHE A 41 6.65 1.75 -1.85
CA PHE A 41 8.07 1.56 -2.17
C PHE A 41 8.31 0.29 -3.00
N ALA A 42 7.71 -0.83 -2.60
CA ALA A 42 7.82 -2.08 -3.33
C ALA A 42 7.26 -1.89 -4.75
N ASN A 43 6.05 -1.36 -4.88
CA ASN A 43 5.37 -1.16 -6.16
C ASN A 43 6.24 -0.35 -7.15
N GLU A 44 6.79 0.78 -6.71
CA GLU A 44 7.72 1.54 -7.55
C GLU A 44 8.95 0.74 -7.98
N ARG A 45 9.54 -0.03 -7.05
CA ARG A 45 10.74 -0.82 -7.35
C ARG A 45 10.43 -1.91 -8.37
N PHE A 46 9.30 -2.60 -8.21
CA PHE A 46 8.83 -3.62 -9.14
C PHE A 46 8.50 -3.00 -10.50
N GLU A 47 7.81 -1.86 -10.55
CA GLU A 47 7.46 -1.19 -11.81
C GLU A 47 8.71 -0.81 -12.60
N ARG A 48 9.74 -0.26 -11.95
CA ARG A 48 11.03 0.04 -12.60
C ARG A 48 11.70 -1.20 -13.19
N VAL A 49 11.64 -2.34 -12.50
CA VAL A 49 12.17 -3.62 -12.99
C VAL A 49 11.38 -4.10 -14.21
N PHE A 50 10.05 -4.04 -14.14
CA PHE A 50 9.18 -4.49 -15.21
C PHE A 50 9.36 -3.65 -16.48
N GLU A 51 9.47 -2.33 -16.33
CA GLU A 51 9.81 -1.41 -17.42
C GLU A 51 11.18 -1.73 -18.03
N ALA A 52 12.22 -1.96 -17.21
CA ALA A 52 13.54 -2.33 -17.72
C ALA A 52 13.51 -3.63 -18.54
N VAL A 53 12.83 -4.67 -18.03
CA VAL A 53 12.65 -5.94 -18.74
C VAL A 53 11.85 -5.77 -20.03
N TRP A 54 10.78 -4.97 -20.00
CA TRP A 54 10.00 -4.64 -21.18
C TRP A 54 10.84 -3.96 -22.26
N TRP A 55 11.65 -2.96 -21.92
CA TRP A 55 12.51 -2.29 -22.88
C TRP A 55 13.60 -3.21 -23.46
N CYS A 56 14.18 -4.10 -22.66
CA CYS A 56 15.14 -5.10 -23.14
C CYS A 56 14.51 -6.10 -24.13
N THR A 57 13.31 -6.59 -23.83
CA THR A 57 12.60 -7.56 -24.68
C THR A 57 12.02 -6.93 -25.95
N ALA A 58 11.57 -5.66 -25.89
CA ALA A 58 11.03 -4.94 -27.04
C ALA A 58 12.10 -4.51 -28.07
N GLY A 59 13.35 -4.34 -27.63
CA GLY A 59 14.49 -3.98 -28.49
C GLY A 59 15.00 -5.10 -29.39
N ASP A 60 14.76 -6.37 -29.02
CA ASP A 60 15.26 -7.54 -29.72
C ASP A 60 14.25 -8.09 -30.74
N GLY A 61 13.86 -7.24 -31.71
CA GLY A 61 13.39 -7.62 -33.05
C GLY A 61 12.14 -8.50 -33.26
N ALA A 62 11.55 -9.14 -32.25
CA ALA A 62 10.44 -10.08 -32.42
C ALA A 62 9.10 -9.45 -32.02
N LYS A 63 8.47 -8.76 -32.98
CA LYS A 63 7.07 -8.34 -32.88
C LYS A 63 6.14 -9.55 -32.93
N THR A 64 5.95 -10.23 -31.81
CA THR A 64 4.78 -11.07 -31.59
C THR A 64 4.10 -10.63 -30.33
N ARG A 65 3.08 -9.77 -30.49
CA ARG A 65 2.14 -9.45 -29.41
C ARG A 65 1.56 -10.77 -28.87
N PRO A 66 1.78 -11.14 -27.60
CA PRO A 66 1.18 -12.33 -27.02
C PRO A 66 -0.35 -12.26 -27.14
N ARG A 67 -0.95 -13.35 -27.59
CA ARG A 67 -2.36 -13.39 -27.98
C ARG A 67 -3.23 -13.69 -26.77
N LYS A 68 -3.72 -12.64 -26.10
CA LYS A 68 -4.96 -12.55 -25.27
C LYS A 68 -5.27 -13.61 -24.18
N VAL A 69 -4.45 -14.63 -23.96
CA VAL A 69 -4.50 -15.53 -22.80
C VAL A 69 -3.05 -15.92 -22.49
N PRO A 70 -2.54 -15.73 -21.27
CA PRO A 70 -1.18 -16.11 -20.96
C PRO A 70 -1.10 -17.63 -20.85
N ASP A 71 -0.47 -18.27 -21.83
CA ASP A 71 0.17 -19.56 -21.62
C ASP A 71 1.49 -19.29 -20.89
N PRO A 72 1.79 -19.93 -19.74
CA PRO A 72 3.05 -19.75 -19.02
C PRO A 72 4.30 -19.95 -19.89
N GLU A 73 4.20 -20.69 -20.99
CA GLU A 73 5.32 -20.93 -21.92
C GLU A 73 5.54 -19.80 -22.95
N ASP A 74 4.51 -19.01 -23.30
CA ASP A 74 4.57 -17.99 -24.35
C ASP A 74 4.97 -16.57 -23.84
N GLY A 75 5.15 -16.43 -22.53
CA GLY A 75 5.51 -15.17 -21.89
C GLY A 75 4.36 -14.15 -21.77
N TYR A 76 4.59 -13.08 -21.03
CA TYR A 76 3.59 -12.04 -20.73
C TYR A 76 3.86 -10.76 -21.55
N ASP A 77 2.81 -10.13 -22.07
CA ASP A 77 2.90 -8.79 -22.67
C ASP A 77 2.98 -7.73 -21.56
N LEU A 78 4.20 -7.34 -21.18
CA LEU A 78 4.42 -6.31 -20.15
C LEU A 78 4.02 -4.90 -20.61
N GLY A 79 3.72 -4.70 -21.91
CA GLY A 79 3.16 -3.47 -22.45
C GLY A 79 1.66 -3.31 -22.20
N ASP A 80 0.95 -4.40 -21.84
CA ASP A 80 -0.44 -4.33 -21.42
C ASP A 80 -0.52 -3.91 -19.94
N THR A 81 -1.10 -2.73 -19.69
CA THR A 81 -1.22 -2.17 -18.33
C THR A 81 -2.00 -3.08 -17.38
N ALA A 82 -3.02 -3.80 -17.84
CA ALA A 82 -3.81 -4.67 -16.97
C ALA A 82 -3.03 -5.94 -16.58
N ILE A 83 -2.28 -6.51 -17.53
CA ILE A 83 -1.36 -7.62 -17.24
C ILE A 83 -0.29 -7.14 -16.27
N ARG A 84 0.38 -6.02 -16.56
CA ARG A 84 1.43 -5.45 -15.70
C ARG A 84 0.95 -5.23 -14.26
N THR A 85 -0.19 -4.55 -14.07
CA THR A 85 -0.77 -4.32 -12.75
C THR A 85 -1.07 -5.63 -12.01
N THR A 86 -1.58 -6.65 -12.72
CA THR A 86 -1.87 -7.96 -12.13
C THR A 86 -0.58 -8.65 -11.68
N LEU A 87 0.47 -8.62 -12.50
CA LEU A 87 1.76 -9.19 -12.19
C LEU A 87 2.44 -8.50 -11.00
N LEU A 88 2.38 -7.16 -10.93
CA LEU A 88 2.90 -6.39 -9.80
C LEU A 88 2.24 -6.82 -8.49
N LYS A 89 0.91 -6.81 -8.45
CA LYS A 89 0.14 -7.24 -7.26
C LYS A 89 0.48 -8.66 -6.87
N SER A 90 0.57 -9.55 -7.85
CA SER A 90 0.94 -10.96 -7.65
C SER A 90 2.34 -11.11 -7.05
N THR A 91 3.31 -10.35 -7.56
CA THR A 91 4.69 -10.44 -7.11
C THR A 91 4.85 -9.86 -5.71
N ILE A 92 4.30 -8.67 -5.45
CA ILE A 92 4.34 -8.03 -4.12
C ILE A 92 3.64 -8.90 -3.07
N SER A 93 2.57 -9.63 -3.44
CA SER A 93 1.87 -10.53 -2.52
C SER A 93 2.71 -11.70 -1.99
N GLN A 94 3.85 -12.01 -2.64
CA GLN A 94 4.81 -13.01 -2.14
C GLN A 94 5.62 -12.50 -0.94
N GLY A 95 5.48 -11.22 -0.58
CA GLY A 95 5.97 -10.65 0.66
C GLY A 95 7.45 -10.23 0.63
N LEU A 96 8.02 -10.03 1.82
CA LEU A 96 9.37 -9.48 1.98
C LEU A 96 10.51 -10.29 1.32
N PRO A 97 10.48 -11.63 1.24
CA PRO A 97 11.56 -12.39 0.59
C PRO A 97 11.76 -12.00 -0.88
N ILE A 98 10.68 -11.74 -1.61
CA ILE A 98 10.75 -11.31 -3.02
C ILE A 98 11.31 -9.89 -3.12
N LEU A 99 10.88 -9.01 -2.22
CA LEU A 99 11.33 -7.62 -2.16
C LEU A 99 12.83 -7.57 -1.86
N HIS A 100 13.29 -8.31 -0.85
CA HIS A 100 14.70 -8.42 -0.49
C HIS A 100 15.53 -8.94 -1.67
N THR A 101 15.05 -9.96 -2.39
CA THR A 101 15.75 -10.52 -3.55
C THR A 101 15.98 -9.46 -4.63
N ILE A 102 15.00 -8.60 -4.88
CA ILE A 102 15.06 -7.54 -5.90
C ILE A 102 15.93 -6.35 -5.47
N LEU A 103 15.95 -6.06 -4.18
CA LEU A 103 16.81 -5.00 -3.64
C LEU A 103 18.28 -5.41 -3.62
N THR A 104 18.59 -6.71 -3.57
CA THR A 104 19.96 -7.21 -3.37
C THR A 104 20.61 -7.81 -4.62
N ARG A 105 19.85 -8.12 -5.68
CA ARG A 105 20.39 -8.72 -6.90
C ARG A 105 20.35 -7.73 -8.06
N ASP A 106 21.51 -7.50 -8.67
CA ASP A 106 21.64 -6.78 -9.93
C ASP A 106 21.03 -7.62 -11.07
N ASP A 107 20.02 -7.04 -11.72
CA ASP A 107 19.32 -7.27 -13.00
C ASP A 107 19.20 -8.69 -13.62
N GLU A 108 20.20 -9.57 -13.53
CA GLU A 108 20.26 -10.85 -14.27
C GLU A 108 19.32 -11.93 -13.70
N TYR A 109 18.93 -11.82 -12.42
CA TYR A 109 18.01 -12.77 -11.76
C TYR A 109 16.52 -12.41 -11.93
N LEU A 110 16.22 -11.19 -12.40
CA LEU A 110 14.86 -10.64 -12.47
C LEU A 110 14.06 -11.18 -13.64
N SER A 111 14.71 -11.42 -14.78
CA SER A 111 14.13 -12.08 -15.95
C SER A 111 13.70 -13.53 -15.63
N VAL A 112 14.51 -14.24 -14.85
CA VAL A 112 14.22 -15.60 -14.37
C VAL A 112 13.07 -15.60 -13.36
N LEU A 113 13.03 -14.62 -12.45
CA LEU A 113 11.97 -14.50 -11.44
C LEU A 113 10.59 -14.23 -12.08
N ILE A 114 10.53 -13.29 -13.03
CA ILE A 114 9.31 -12.96 -13.79
C ILE A 114 8.88 -14.15 -14.66
N GLY A 115 9.82 -14.92 -15.22
CA GLY A 115 9.51 -16.10 -16.02
C GLY A 115 9.04 -17.34 -15.25
N SER A 116 9.30 -17.44 -13.93
CA SER A 116 9.12 -18.70 -13.19
C SER A 116 8.15 -18.66 -12.00
N SER A 117 7.71 -17.48 -11.57
CA SER A 117 7.00 -17.36 -10.27
C SER A 117 5.72 -16.54 -10.28
N VAL A 118 5.18 -16.22 -11.45
CA VAL A 118 3.94 -15.45 -11.55
C VAL A 118 2.74 -16.34 -11.24
N VAL A 119 2.30 -16.29 -9.99
CA VAL A 119 0.95 -16.74 -9.62
C VAL A 119 -0.03 -15.68 -10.12
N TRP A 120 -1.02 -16.04 -10.95
CA TRP A 120 -2.03 -15.09 -11.41
C TRP A 120 -2.95 -14.66 -10.26
N PHE A 121 -2.77 -13.45 -9.72
CA PHE A 121 -3.65 -12.89 -8.70
C PHE A 121 -4.79 -12.06 -9.31
N GLY A 122 -5.95 -12.67 -9.54
CA GLY A 122 -7.15 -12.01 -10.10
C GLY A 122 -8.00 -11.22 -9.09
N GLY A 123 -7.42 -10.68 -8.02
CA GLY A 123 -8.15 -10.10 -6.89
C GLY A 123 -7.74 -8.67 -6.50
N SER A 124 -8.49 -8.09 -5.55
CA SER A 124 -8.13 -6.84 -4.86
C SER A 124 -6.96 -7.08 -3.89
N PHE A 125 -5.94 -6.22 -3.93
CA PHE A 125 -4.81 -6.26 -3.00
C PHE A 125 -4.83 -5.06 -2.04
N LEU A 126 -3.72 -4.74 -1.35
CA LEU A 126 -3.65 -3.70 -0.31
C LEU A 126 -4.29 -2.37 -0.75
N GLU A 127 -4.00 -1.90 -1.96
CA GLU A 127 -4.55 -0.66 -2.53
C GLU A 127 -6.09 -0.66 -2.53
N ASP A 128 -6.71 -1.61 -3.23
CA ASP A 128 -8.16 -1.66 -3.40
C ASP A 128 -8.91 -2.12 -2.14
N ALA A 129 -8.31 -3.04 -1.37
CA ALA A 129 -8.95 -3.70 -0.25
C ALA A 129 -8.76 -2.94 1.07
N ILE A 130 -7.71 -2.11 1.19
CA ILE A 130 -7.30 -1.49 2.45
C ILE A 130 -7.10 0.01 2.29
N LEU A 131 -6.14 0.41 1.48
CA LEU A 131 -5.65 1.80 1.47
C LEU A 131 -6.68 2.74 0.83
N SER A 132 -7.53 2.24 -0.06
CA SER A 132 -8.46 3.09 -0.80
C SER A 132 -9.49 3.80 0.09
N LYS A 133 -9.88 5.02 -0.29
CA LYS A 133 -11.02 5.74 0.33
C LYS A 133 -12.29 4.90 0.31
N ALA A 134 -12.52 4.14 -0.77
CA ALA A 134 -13.67 3.26 -0.89
C ALA A 134 -13.64 2.08 0.09
N ALA A 135 -12.47 1.49 0.34
CA ALA A 135 -12.31 0.46 1.36
C ALA A 135 -12.56 0.98 2.77
N GLN A 136 -12.00 2.15 3.09
CA GLN A 136 -12.20 2.80 4.39
C GLN A 136 -13.67 3.19 4.61
N LYS A 137 -14.35 3.76 3.60
CA LYS A 137 -15.80 4.06 3.67
C LYS A 137 -16.65 2.81 3.89
N ARG A 138 -16.30 1.68 3.27
CA ARG A 138 -16.99 0.40 3.51
C ARG A 138 -16.79 -0.06 4.94
N ARG A 139 -15.56 -0.04 5.45
CA ARG A 139 -15.26 -0.40 6.85
C ARG A 139 -15.96 0.53 7.83
N HIS A 140 -15.97 1.84 7.60
CA HIS A 140 -16.68 2.78 8.48
C HIS A 140 -18.17 2.46 8.64
N ARG A 141 -18.83 1.92 7.60
CA ARG A 141 -20.23 1.46 7.71
C ARG A 141 -20.39 0.15 8.50
N GLU A 142 -19.33 -0.63 8.63
CA GLU A 142 -19.30 -1.96 9.23
C GLU A 142 -18.68 -1.99 10.64
N ASP A 143 -17.86 -0.99 11.01
CA ASP A 143 -16.98 -0.99 12.18
C ASP A 143 -17.58 -0.35 13.45
N ALA A 144 -16.99 -0.67 14.60
CA ALA A 144 -17.46 -0.28 15.93
C ALA A 144 -17.18 1.20 16.27
N ALA A 145 -18.14 1.84 16.93
CA ALA A 145 -18.19 3.28 17.23
C ALA A 145 -16.95 3.90 17.94
N SER A 146 -16.07 3.10 18.55
CA SER A 146 -14.99 3.64 19.42
C SER A 146 -13.96 4.49 18.67
N ARG A 147 -13.45 4.03 17.51
CA ARG A 147 -12.47 4.80 16.72
C ARG A 147 -13.08 6.05 16.11
N ASP A 148 -14.35 5.97 15.73
CA ASP A 148 -15.10 7.11 15.21
C ASP A 148 -15.30 8.17 16.28
N ASP A 149 -15.60 7.75 17.51
CA ASP A 149 -15.77 8.65 18.64
C ASP A 149 -14.44 9.32 19.02
N ASN A 150 -13.31 8.60 19.01
CA ASN A 150 -12.00 9.18 19.27
C ASN A 150 -11.62 10.25 18.23
N GLN A 151 -11.90 10.00 16.94
CA GLN A 151 -11.64 10.98 15.87
C GLN A 151 -12.58 12.19 15.97
N LYS A 152 -13.86 11.97 16.29
CA LYS A 152 -14.85 13.04 16.50
C LYS A 152 -14.46 13.95 17.66
N ARG A 153 -13.96 13.37 18.76
CA ARG A 153 -13.47 14.12 19.92
C ARG A 153 -12.09 14.75 19.70
N ARG A 154 -11.38 14.38 18.62
CA ARG A 154 -9.98 14.75 18.39
C ARG A 154 -9.11 14.40 19.62
N ASP A 155 -9.28 13.18 20.14
CA ASP A 155 -8.58 12.73 21.35
C ASP A 155 -7.07 12.99 21.20
N HIS A 156 -6.45 13.56 22.24
CA HIS A 156 -5.06 13.98 22.19
C HIS A 156 -4.11 12.79 22.19
N ILE A 157 -3.18 12.77 21.23
CA ILE A 157 -2.16 11.73 21.05
C ILE A 157 -0.82 12.42 20.80
N PRO A 158 -0.07 12.73 21.87
CA PRO A 158 1.24 13.36 21.73
C PRO A 158 2.29 12.35 21.28
N PHE A 159 3.38 12.85 20.73
CA PHE A 159 4.57 12.04 20.51
C PHE A 159 5.23 11.66 21.84
N LEU A 160 5.41 10.36 22.07
CA LEU A 160 5.98 9.83 23.33
C LEU A 160 7.42 9.30 23.17
N GLY A 161 8.07 9.63 22.05
CA GLY A 161 9.36 9.06 21.66
C GLY A 161 9.20 7.91 20.66
N ASP A 162 10.31 7.55 20.01
CA ASP A 162 10.34 6.47 19.02
C ASP A 162 10.12 5.12 19.73
N ASN A 163 8.92 4.55 19.56
CA ASN A 163 8.49 3.28 20.16
C ASN A 163 7.49 2.61 19.21
N GLU A 164 7.65 1.31 18.97
CA GLU A 164 6.78 0.50 18.10
C GLU A 164 5.30 0.54 18.51
N LEU A 165 4.99 0.77 19.79
CA LEU A 165 3.62 0.82 20.31
C LEU A 165 3.00 2.23 20.28
N CYS A 166 3.74 3.24 19.82
CA CYS A 166 3.31 4.62 19.80
C CYS A 166 3.37 5.16 18.37
N PRO A 167 2.53 6.15 18.03
CA PRO A 167 2.60 6.76 16.72
C PRO A 167 3.96 7.44 16.50
N PRO A 168 4.54 7.31 15.29
CA PRO A 168 5.75 8.03 14.91
C PRO A 168 5.57 9.55 14.98
N LEU A 169 6.66 10.29 15.16
CA LEU A 169 6.63 11.76 15.21
C LEU A 169 5.90 12.36 14.00
N ALA A 170 6.24 11.89 12.80
CA ALA A 170 5.64 12.38 11.56
C ALA A 170 4.11 12.20 11.53
N TRP A 171 3.59 11.09 12.07
CA TRP A 171 2.14 10.87 12.19
C TRP A 171 1.49 11.87 13.15
N THR A 172 2.09 12.05 14.33
CA THR A 172 1.56 13.01 15.32
C THR A 172 1.60 14.45 14.81
N MET A 173 2.63 14.82 14.04
CA MET A 173 2.71 16.14 13.40
C MET A 173 1.60 16.35 12.39
N LEU A 174 1.40 15.38 11.48
CA LEU A 174 0.38 15.42 10.44
C LEU A 174 -1.02 15.70 11.00
N TRP A 175 -1.32 15.09 12.14
CA TRP A 175 -2.63 15.19 12.78
C TRP A 175 -2.67 16.18 13.94
N ASN A 176 -1.65 17.04 14.09
CA ASN A 176 -1.55 18.03 15.16
C ASN A 176 -1.82 17.43 16.55
N GLU A 177 -1.11 16.34 16.88
CA GLU A 177 -1.17 15.60 18.14
C GLU A 177 -2.59 15.17 18.53
N SER A 178 -3.43 14.85 17.55
CA SER A 178 -4.80 14.37 17.78
C SER A 178 -5.08 13.11 16.96
N TYR A 179 -5.96 12.26 17.47
CA TYR A 179 -6.27 10.99 16.84
C TYR A 179 -6.84 11.18 15.43
N SER A 180 -6.42 10.32 14.52
CA SER A 180 -6.97 10.16 13.18
C SER A 180 -7.05 8.69 12.85
N LYS A 181 -8.18 8.26 12.31
CA LYS A 181 -8.36 6.91 11.77
C LYS A 181 -7.98 6.82 10.28
N LEU A 182 -7.62 7.95 9.66
CA LEU A 182 -7.43 8.07 8.22
C LEU A 182 -6.01 7.69 7.82
N TYR A 183 -5.88 6.82 6.82
CA TYR A 183 -4.62 6.35 6.24
C TYR A 183 -4.80 6.16 4.73
N GLY A 184 -3.82 5.58 4.04
CA GLY A 184 -3.91 5.26 2.60
C GLY A 184 -4.23 6.50 1.79
N ASP A 185 -5.22 6.45 0.89
CA ASP A 185 -5.63 7.53 -0.02
C ASP A 185 -5.96 8.90 0.65
N TYR A 186 -6.09 8.97 1.98
CA TYR A 186 -6.21 10.24 2.70
C TYR A 186 -4.85 10.93 2.94
N ILE A 187 -3.77 10.18 2.84
CA ILE A 187 -2.40 10.66 2.88
C ILE A 187 -1.96 10.94 1.44
N PRO A 188 -1.40 12.12 1.13
CA PRO A 188 -0.88 12.41 -0.19
C PRO A 188 0.18 11.39 -0.60
N ASP A 189 0.14 10.98 -1.86
CA ASP A 189 1.08 10.00 -2.39
C ASP A 189 2.52 10.52 -2.26
N GLU A 190 2.76 11.81 -2.49
CA GLU A 190 4.06 12.47 -2.35
C GLU A 190 4.64 12.35 -0.95
N ILE A 191 3.80 12.20 0.08
CA ILE A 191 4.21 11.96 1.47
C ILE A 191 4.48 10.47 1.70
N ARG A 192 3.59 9.60 1.21
CA ARG A 192 3.71 8.15 1.40
C ARG A 192 4.96 7.58 0.72
N HIS A 193 5.34 8.10 -0.45
CA HIS A 193 6.45 7.58 -1.26
C HIS A 193 7.82 7.63 -0.57
N TRP A 194 8.09 8.65 0.25
CA TRP A 194 9.34 8.70 1.04
C TRP A 194 9.22 8.04 2.42
N GLY A 195 8.06 7.43 2.71
CA GLY A 195 7.86 6.56 3.85
C GLY A 195 7.78 7.29 5.19
N TYR A 196 7.13 8.45 5.24
CA TYR A 196 7.19 9.40 6.36
C TYR A 196 7.01 8.82 7.77
N VAL A 197 6.13 7.83 7.94
CA VAL A 197 5.89 7.15 9.23
C VAL A 197 7.04 6.25 9.68
N MET A 198 7.94 5.84 8.78
CA MET A 198 9.06 4.94 9.10
C MET A 198 10.32 5.66 9.60
N TRP A 199 10.27 6.99 9.68
CA TRP A 199 11.39 7.81 10.12
C TRP A 199 11.34 7.96 11.63
N ASP A 200 12.45 7.63 12.31
CA ASP A 200 12.59 8.07 13.71
C ASP A 200 12.73 9.58 13.78
N ALA A 201 12.36 10.13 14.94
CA ALA A 201 12.33 11.56 15.17
C ALA A 201 13.67 12.23 14.88
N ALA A 202 14.79 11.61 15.27
CA ALA A 202 16.12 12.17 15.07
C ALA A 202 16.46 12.31 13.58
N ARG A 203 16.17 11.29 12.76
CA ARG A 203 16.37 11.35 11.30
C ARG A 203 15.45 12.38 10.65
N LEU A 204 14.18 12.43 11.06
CA LEU A 204 13.17 13.36 10.52
C LEU A 204 13.64 14.82 10.67
N GLU A 205 14.14 15.18 11.85
CA GLU A 205 14.66 16.50 12.16
C GLU A 205 15.97 16.80 11.43
N THR A 206 16.92 15.86 11.46
CA THR A 206 18.28 16.07 10.94
C THR A 206 18.28 16.37 9.44
N VAL A 207 17.41 15.71 8.67
CA VAL A 207 17.33 15.95 7.22
C VAL A 207 16.33 17.07 6.85
N GLY A 208 15.61 17.63 7.83
CA GLY A 208 14.57 18.62 7.61
C GLY A 208 13.28 18.06 6.99
N ALA A 209 13.02 16.75 7.13
CA ALA A 209 11.83 16.10 6.58
C ALA A 209 10.53 16.58 7.26
N ALA A 210 10.61 17.05 8.50
CA ALA A 210 9.50 17.71 9.20
C ALA A 210 8.89 18.86 8.38
N ARG A 211 9.73 19.76 7.85
CA ARG A 211 9.28 20.90 7.03
C ARG A 211 8.77 20.46 5.66
N LEU A 212 9.32 19.38 5.11
CA LEU A 212 8.84 18.80 3.87
C LEU A 212 7.43 18.24 4.05
N LEU A 213 7.18 17.54 5.16
CA LEU A 213 5.89 16.98 5.51
C LEU A 213 4.81 18.08 5.62
N GLU A 214 5.08 19.13 6.40
CA GLU A 214 4.18 20.28 6.55
C GLU A 214 3.83 20.88 5.18
N ARG A 215 4.85 21.17 4.35
CA ARG A 215 4.64 21.76 3.03
C ARG A 215 3.79 20.87 2.11
N GLN A 216 4.10 19.58 2.01
CA GLN A 216 3.36 18.65 1.14
C GLN A 216 1.92 18.45 1.62
N TRP A 217 1.70 18.49 2.94
CA TRP A 217 0.37 18.39 3.52
C TRP A 217 -0.47 19.63 3.18
N GLU A 218 0.09 20.83 3.38
CA GLU A 218 -0.54 22.11 3.02
C GLU A 218 -0.81 22.21 1.51
N GLU A 219 0.10 21.73 0.65
CA GLU A 219 -0.09 21.71 -0.81
C GLU A 219 -1.31 20.87 -1.24
N THR A 220 -1.63 19.80 -0.49
CA THR A 220 -2.73 18.89 -0.85
C THR A 220 -4.05 19.28 -0.20
N TRP A 221 -4.02 19.64 1.08
CA TRP A 221 -5.22 19.85 1.89
C TRP A 221 -5.50 21.31 2.21
N ALA A 222 -4.51 22.21 2.05
CA ALA A 222 -4.61 23.61 2.42
C ALA A 222 -5.18 23.77 3.85
N ASP A 223 -6.29 24.50 4.00
CA ASP A 223 -6.97 24.72 5.28
C ASP A 223 -8.03 23.64 5.61
N HIS A 224 -8.19 22.63 4.75
CA HIS A 224 -9.20 21.58 4.92
C HIS A 224 -8.66 20.41 5.74
N ASP A 225 -9.37 20.01 6.80
CA ASP A 225 -9.01 18.81 7.56
C ASP A 225 -9.73 17.59 6.98
N PRO A 226 -9.01 16.60 6.41
CA PRO A 226 -9.65 15.44 5.77
C PRO A 226 -10.47 14.58 6.73
N ARG A 227 -10.25 14.71 8.05
CA ARG A 227 -11.06 14.00 9.06
C ARG A 227 -12.51 14.43 9.05
N ASP A 228 -12.82 15.60 8.48
CA ASP A 228 -14.17 16.14 8.41
C ASP A 228 -14.97 15.52 7.23
N GLU A 229 -14.30 14.91 6.23
CA GLU A 229 -14.96 14.18 5.14
C GLU A 229 -15.65 12.88 5.58
N MET A 230 -15.34 12.40 6.78
CA MET A 230 -15.82 11.13 7.34
C MET A 230 -16.80 11.32 8.50
N LEU A 231 -17.28 12.55 8.72
CA LEU A 231 -18.23 12.90 9.77
C LEU A 231 -19.69 12.99 9.28
N ASP A 232 -19.91 12.85 7.97
CA ASP A 232 -21.22 12.86 7.29
C ASP A 232 -21.76 11.46 6.97
#